data_AF-A0A8S0FI08-F1
#
_entry.id   AF-A0A8S0FI08-F1
#
_cell.length_a   1.000
_cell.length_b   1.000
_cell.length_c   1.000
_cell.angle_alpha   90.00
_cell.angle_beta   90.00
_cell.angle_gamma   90.00
#
_symmetry.space_group_name_H-M   'P 1'
#
loop_
_entity.id
_entity.type
_entity.pdbx_description
1 polymer ?
#
loop_
_entity_poly.entity_id
_entity_poly.type
_entity_poly.pdbx_seq_one_letter_code
_entity_poly.pdbx_strand_id
1 'polypeptide(L)'
;MRIAFVTGHPEYDAQTLAQEYFRDVEAGLDPEVPYNYFPHNDPQNKPRASWRSHGNLLFTNWLNYYVYQITPYDLRHMNPTLD
;
A
#
# COMPACT_ATOMS: atom_id res chain seq x y z
N MET A 1 -10.72 20.42 11.58
CA MET A 1 -9.61 19.47 11.41
C MET A 1 -10.08 18.36 10.48
N ARG A 2 -9.43 18.15 9.34
CA ARG A 2 -9.74 17.01 8.46
C ARG A 2 -8.88 15.84 8.89
N ILE A 3 -9.49 14.69 9.13
CA ILE A 3 -8.80 13.47 9.56
C ILE A 3 -9.19 12.37 8.58
N ALA A 4 -8.20 11.62 8.11
CA ALA A 4 -8.40 10.45 7.27
C ALA A 4 -7.86 9.23 8.01
N PHE A 5 -8.58 8.11 7.90
CA PHE A 5 -8.20 6.84 8.51
C PHE A 5 -8.23 5.76 7.43
N VAL A 6 -7.25 4.87 7.46
CA VAL A 6 -7.13 3.73 6.56
C VAL A 6 -6.93 2.50 7.44
N THR A 7 -7.82 1.52 7.31
CA THR A 7 -7.83 0.31 8.15
C THR A 7 -7.20 -0.91 7.48
N GLY A 8 -6.84 -0.78 6.20
CA GLY A 8 -6.14 -1.82 5.46
C GLY A 8 -4.75 -1.34 5.02
N HIS A 9 -4.11 -2.15 4.16
CA HIS A 9 -2.74 -1.92 3.71
C HIS A 9 -2.63 -1.71 2.19
N PRO A 10 -3.17 -0.60 1.64
CA PRO A 10 -3.11 -0.31 0.21
C PRO A 10 -1.67 -0.08 -0.31
N GLU A 11 -0.72 0.13 0.59
CA GLU A 11 0.72 0.31 0.31
C GLU A 11 1.47 -1.01 0.05
N TYR A 12 0.88 -2.16 0.39
CA TYR A 12 1.60 -3.43 0.31
C TYR A 12 2.01 -3.78 -1.11
N ASP A 13 3.20 -4.35 -1.20
CA ASP A 13 3.68 -4.98 -2.42
C ASP A 13 2.94 -6.28 -2.70
N ALA A 14 3.01 -6.73 -3.95
CA ALA A 14 2.34 -7.93 -4.40
C ALA A 14 2.74 -9.19 -3.62
N GLN A 15 3.86 -9.17 -2.89
CA GLN A 15 4.42 -10.32 -2.17
C GLN A 15 4.25 -10.23 -0.65
N THR A 16 3.82 -9.09 -0.09
CA THR A 16 3.85 -8.88 1.36
C THR A 16 3.00 -9.90 2.12
N LEU A 17 1.74 -10.12 1.71
CA LEU A 17 0.88 -11.13 2.34
C LEU A 17 1.36 -12.57 2.11
N ALA A 18 2.10 -12.82 1.03
CA ALA A 18 2.71 -14.13 0.78
C ALA A 18 3.82 -14.40 1.79
N GLN A 19 4.67 -13.40 2.04
CA GLN A 19 5.75 -13.50 3.01
C GLN A 19 5.21 -13.72 4.42
N GLU A 20 4.13 -13.04 4.80
CA GLU A 20 3.44 -13.26 6.07
C GLU A 20 2.89 -14.69 6.18
N TYR A 21 2.16 -15.14 5.15
CA TYR A 21 1.63 -16.50 5.11
C TYR A 21 2.74 -17.56 5.25
N PHE A 22 3.81 -17.46 4.46
CA PHE A 22 4.91 -18.43 4.51
C PHE A 22 5.69 -18.37 5.82
N ARG A 23 5.92 -17.18 6.37
CA ARG A 23 6.56 -17.02 7.69
C ARG A 23 5.75 -17.73 8.77
N ASP A 24 4.43 -17.59 8.76
CA ASP A 24 3.57 -18.18 9.78
C ASP A 24 3.50 -19.71 9.62
N VAL A 25 3.45 -20.22 8.39
CA VAL A 25 3.56 -21.67 8.09
C VAL A 25 4.92 -22.23 8.55
N GLU A 26 6.03 -21.53 8.27
CA GLU A 26 7.37 -21.92 8.71
C GLU A 26 7.53 -21.93 10.24
N ALA A 27 6.77 -21.08 10.94
CA ALA A 27 6.69 -21.08 12.39
C ALA A 27 5.84 -22.25 12.96
N GLY A 28 5.30 -23.11 12.10
CA GLY A 28 4.45 -24.24 12.47
C GLY A 28 3.02 -23.83 12.84
N LEU A 29 2.58 -22.63 12.46
CA LEU A 29 1.19 -22.22 12.55
C LEU A 29 0.40 -22.75 11.35
N ASP A 30 -0.92 -22.78 11.48
CA ASP A 30 -1.84 -23.16 10.41
C ASP A 30 -2.69 -21.94 9.98
N PRO A 31 -2.08 -20.92 9.34
CA PRO A 31 -2.81 -19.73 8.90
C PRO A 31 -3.70 -20.07 7.70
N GLU A 32 -4.88 -19.44 7.64
CA GLU A 32 -5.71 -19.51 6.44
C GLU A 32 -5.01 -18.82 5.26
N VAL A 33 -5.20 -19.36 4.06
CA VAL A 33 -4.66 -18.76 2.82
C VAL A 33 -5.30 -17.37 2.63
N PRO A 34 -4.51 -16.31 2.37
CA PRO A 34 -5.04 -14.97 2.17
C PRO A 34 -6.11 -14.93 1.07
N TYR A 35 -7.29 -14.40 1.42
CA TYR A 35 -8.46 -14.39 0.55
C TYR A 35 -8.23 -13.57 -0.73
N ASN A 36 -8.56 -14.15 -1.89
CA ASN A 36 -8.48 -13.51 -3.20
C ASN A 36 -7.09 -12.91 -3.54
N TYR A 37 -6.04 -13.53 -3.02
CA TYR A 37 -4.66 -13.06 -3.18
C TYR A 37 -3.86 -13.95 -4.14
N PHE A 38 -3.84 -15.26 -3.89
CA PHE A 38 -3.21 -16.24 -4.77
C PHE A 38 -4.16 -16.68 -5.88
N PRO A 39 -3.71 -16.77 -7.14
CA PRO A 39 -4.50 -17.37 -8.22
C PRO A 39 -4.98 -18.78 -7.84
N HIS A 40 -6.28 -19.02 -7.98
CA HIS A 40 -6.94 -20.30 -7.64
C HIS A 40 -6.78 -20.72 -6.16
N ASN A 41 -6.50 -19.77 -5.25
CA ASN A 41 -6.21 -20.02 -3.83
C ASN A 41 -5.03 -20.98 -3.59
N ASP A 42 -4.10 -21.06 -4.54
CA ASP A 42 -2.92 -21.92 -4.45
C ASP A 42 -1.66 -21.08 -4.13
N PRO A 43 -1.06 -21.24 -2.93
CA PRO A 43 0.14 -20.50 -2.51
C PRO A 43 1.37 -20.71 -3.40
N GLN A 44 1.41 -21.73 -4.25
CA GLN A 44 2.50 -21.92 -5.21
C GLN A 44 2.44 -20.93 -6.38
N ASN A 45 1.27 -20.34 -6.63
CA ASN A 45 1.09 -19.37 -7.71
C ASN A 45 1.57 -17.98 -7.29
N LYS A 46 2.18 -17.25 -8.24
CA LYS A 46 2.64 -15.89 -7.97
C LYS A 46 1.46 -14.93 -7.76
N PRO A 47 1.35 -14.25 -6.61
CA PRO A 47 0.28 -13.28 -6.35
C PRO A 47 0.41 -12.04 -7.24
N ARG A 48 -0.72 -11.34 -7.45
CA ARG A 48 -0.81 -10.10 -8.24
C ARG A 48 -1.36 -8.98 -7.37
N ALA A 49 -0.74 -7.80 -7.41
CA ALA A 49 -1.21 -6.61 -6.68
C ALA A 49 -2.43 -5.98 -7.36
N SER A 50 -3.61 -6.59 -7.19
CA SER A 50 -4.88 -6.11 -7.74
C SER A 50 -5.33 -4.77 -7.12
N TRP A 51 -4.87 -4.43 -5.92
CA TRP A 51 -5.19 -3.20 -5.18
C TRP A 51 -4.33 -1.98 -5.56
N ARG A 52 -3.22 -2.19 -6.28
CA ARG A 52 -2.19 -1.14 -6.51
C ARG A 52 -2.74 0.14 -7.12
N SER A 53 -3.70 0.04 -8.04
CA SER A 53 -4.31 1.22 -8.67
C SER A 53 -5.00 2.12 -7.65
N HIS A 54 -5.76 1.53 -6.72
CA HIS A 54 -6.48 2.27 -5.70
C HIS A 54 -5.55 2.80 -4.61
N GLY A 55 -4.48 2.06 -4.28
CA GLY A 55 -3.43 2.56 -3.39
C GLY A 55 -2.76 3.82 -3.93
N ASN A 56 -2.35 3.81 -5.20
CA ASN A 56 -1.78 4.99 -5.85
C ASN A 56 -2.75 6.18 -5.82
N LEU A 57 -4.01 5.96 -6.19
CA LEU A 57 -5.03 7.02 -6.17
C LEU A 57 -5.26 7.58 -4.76
N LEU A 58 -5.24 6.76 -3.73
CA LEU A 58 -5.38 7.20 -2.34
C LEU A 58 -4.28 8.18 -1.96
N PHE A 59 -3.02 7.82 -2.19
CA PHE A 59 -1.87 8.68 -1.85
C PHE A 59 -1.84 9.95 -2.70
N THR A 60 -2.10 9.86 -4.01
CA THR A 60 -2.17 11.04 -4.89
C THR A 60 -3.27 12.00 -4.44
N ASN A 61 -4.48 11.50 -4.16
CA ASN A 61 -5.59 12.34 -3.74
C ASN A 61 -5.36 12.96 -2.37
N TRP A 62 -4.79 12.20 -1.44
CA TRP A 62 -4.45 12.69 -0.11
C TRP A 62 -3.43 13.83 -0.18
N LEU A 63 -2.33 13.65 -0.92
CA LEU A 63 -1.33 14.70 -1.07
C LEU A 63 -1.90 15.96 -1.73
N ASN A 64 -2.61 15.80 -2.85
CA ASN A 64 -3.05 16.95 -3.65
C ASN A 64 -4.21 17.73 -3.03
N TYR A 65 -5.18 17.05 -2.41
CA TYR A 65 -6.43 17.68 -1.97
C TYR A 65 -6.54 17.84 -0.46
N TYR A 66 -5.76 17.09 0.33
CA TYR A 66 -5.77 17.21 1.79
C TYR A 66 -4.50 17.87 2.31
N VAL A 67 -3.31 17.51 1.84
CA VAL A 67 -2.06 18.09 2.35
C VAL A 67 -1.76 19.44 1.70
N TYR A 68 -1.69 19.47 0.36
CA TYR A 68 -1.25 20.65 -0.39
C TYR A 68 -2.23 21.84 -0.28
N GLN A 69 -3.54 21.57 -0.29
CA GLN A 69 -4.54 22.64 -0.09
C GLN A 69 -4.54 23.23 1.32
N ILE A 70 -4.10 22.45 2.32
CA ILE A 70 -3.99 22.92 3.70
C ILE A 70 -2.63 23.61 3.94
N THR A 71 -1.61 23.27 3.15
CA THR A 71 -0.25 23.83 3.25
C THR A 71 0.18 24.40 1.91
N PRO A 72 -0.22 25.65 1.57
CA PRO A 72 0.19 26.26 0.32
C PRO A 72 1.72 26.37 0.27
N TYR A 73 2.31 25.72 -0.72
CA TYR A 73 3.76 25.70 -0.90
C TYR A 73 4.20 27.02 -1.55
N ASP A 74 5.11 27.76 -0.91
CA ASP A 74 5.70 28.95 -1.49
C ASP A 74 6.88 28.58 -2.40
N LEU A 75 6.64 28.52 -3.70
CA LEU A 75 7.66 28.22 -4.72
C LEU A 75 8.85 29.19 -4.69
N ARG A 76 8.73 30.36 -4.05
CA ARG A 76 9.83 31.33 -3.90
C ARG A 76 10.88 30.93 -2.87
N HIS A 77 10.57 29.97 -2.00
CA HIS A 77 11.47 29.45 -0.96
C HIS A 77 12.06 28.06 -1.31
N MET A 78 11.76 27.53 -2.49
CA MET A 78 12.41 26.32 -2.97
C MET A 78 13.80 26.69 -3.51
N ASN A 79 14.86 26.40 -2.75
CA ASN A 79 16.19 26.35 -3.36
C ASN A 79 16.17 25.22 -4.39
N PRO A 80 16.39 25.49 -5.69
CA PRO A 80 16.53 24.42 -6.64
C PRO A 80 17.78 23.63 -6.28
N THR A 81 17.63 22.39 -5.82
CA THR A 81 18.71 21.42 -5.86
C THR A 81 18.94 21.11 -7.33
N LEU A 82 19.92 21.80 -7.91
CA LEU A 82 20.55 21.42 -9.17
C LEU A 82 21.46 20.22 -8.86
N ASP A 83 20.89 19.03 -8.91
CA ASP A 83 21.63 17.81 -9.27
C ASP A 83 21.27 17.44 -10.71
#